data_AF-A0A2M8FAB2-F1
#
_entry.id   AF-A0A2M8FAB2-F1
#
_cell.length_a   1.000
_cell.length_b   1.000
_cell.length_c   1.000
_cell.angle_alpha   90.00
_cell.angle_beta   90.00
_cell.angle_gamma   90.00
#
_symmetry.space_group_name_H-M   'P 1'
#
loop_
_entity.id
_entity.type
_entity.pdbx_description
1 polymer ?
#
loop_
_entity_poly.entity_id
_entity_poly.type
_entity_poly.pdbx_seq_one_letter_code
_entity_poly.pdbx_strand_id
1 'polypeptide(L)'
;MAQQVKQFSFLESQIYAMMDEAGLSAMSEETMNQFLPQFVAEAERRIGLAYTALLDEAGANAFAALFEKEDIEQSEIQAFLEAHVPNYQAVATKTLEDFAKEFKVAVAEIE
;
A
#
# COMPACT_ATOMS: atom_id res chain seq x y z
N MET A 1 18.76 2.35 13.63
CA MET A 1 18.07 3.37 12.81
C MET A 1 17.29 2.65 11.73
N ALA A 2 16.14 3.20 11.34
CA ALA A 2 15.02 2.59 10.63
C ALA A 2 14.04 1.82 11.55
N GLN A 3 13.26 2.58 12.34
CA GLN A 3 11.87 2.19 12.57
C GLN A 3 11.22 2.20 11.18
N GLN A 4 11.19 1.04 10.52
CA GLN A 4 10.28 0.82 9.41
C GLN A 4 8.89 0.84 10.03
N VAL A 5 8.28 2.02 10.00
CA VAL A 5 6.86 2.17 10.32
C VAL A 5 6.15 1.32 9.27
N LYS A 6 5.73 0.11 9.63
CA LYS A 6 4.83 -0.73 8.82
C LYS A 6 3.46 -0.03 8.82
N GLN A 7 3.36 1.11 8.12
CA GLN A 7 2.17 1.97 8.16
C GLN A 7 0.93 1.21 7.67
N PHE A 8 1.08 0.16 6.86
CA PHE A 8 -0.03 -0.63 6.37
C PHE A 8 0.21 -2.14 6.43
N SER A 9 0.66 -2.67 7.58
CA SER A 9 0.78 -4.12 7.81
C SER A 9 -0.47 -4.94 7.48
N PHE A 10 -1.66 -4.33 7.51
CA PHE A 10 -2.92 -5.00 7.12
C PHE A 10 -3.05 -5.26 5.61
N LEU A 11 -2.25 -4.58 4.78
CA LEU A 11 -2.20 -4.79 3.34
C LEU A 11 -1.26 -5.92 2.94
N GLU A 12 -0.42 -6.40 3.87
CA GLU A 12 0.60 -7.42 3.60
C GLU A 12 -0.03 -8.67 2.96
N SER A 13 -1.18 -9.13 3.46
CA SER A 13 -1.91 -10.28 2.90
C SER A 13 -2.47 -10.02 1.49
N GLN A 14 -2.95 -8.81 1.19
CA GLN A 14 -3.42 -8.44 -0.15
C GLN A 14 -2.25 -8.33 -1.13
N ILE A 15 -1.10 -7.82 -0.67
CA ILE A 15 0.11 -7.74 -1.46
C ILE A 15 0.63 -9.14 -1.80
N TYR A 16 0.64 -10.07 -0.84
CA TYR A 16 1.00 -11.47 -1.08
C TYR A 16 0.06 -12.16 -2.08
N ALA A 17 -1.25 -12.00 -1.91
CA ALA A 17 -2.24 -12.56 -2.84
C ALA A 17 -2.01 -12.02 -4.26
N MET A 18 -1.73 -10.72 -4.36
CA MET A 18 -1.46 -10.07 -5.63
C MET A 18 -0.16 -10.56 -6.28
N MET A 19 0.90 -10.82 -5.51
CA MET A 19 2.13 -11.41 -6.03
C MET A 19 1.91 -12.84 -6.55
N ASP A 20 1.09 -13.64 -5.87
CA ASP A 20 0.72 -14.97 -6.36
C ASP A 20 -0.04 -14.87 -7.70
N GLU A 21 -1.04 -13.99 -7.78
CA GLU A 21 -1.75 -13.73 -9.03
C GLU A 21 -0.84 -13.18 -10.13
N ALA A 22 0.20 -12.42 -9.77
CA ALA A 22 1.25 -11.90 -10.65
C ALA A 22 2.15 -12.99 -11.27
N GLY A 23 2.08 -14.22 -10.79
CA GLY A 23 3.04 -15.27 -11.14
C GLY A 23 4.41 -15.05 -10.48
N LEU A 24 4.50 -14.08 -9.55
CA LEU A 24 5.72 -13.79 -8.81
C LEU A 24 6.03 -14.86 -7.75
N SER A 25 5.04 -15.66 -7.36
CA SER A 25 5.26 -16.84 -6.52
C SER A 25 6.14 -17.91 -7.19
N ALA A 26 6.38 -17.80 -8.50
CA ALA A 26 7.36 -18.62 -9.22
C ALA A 26 8.81 -18.11 -9.07
N MET A 27 9.04 -16.93 -8.49
CA MET A 27 10.38 -16.43 -8.19
C MET A 27 11.04 -17.24 -7.07
N SER A 28 12.37 -17.31 -7.05
CA SER A 28 13.08 -17.93 -5.94
C SER A 28 12.83 -17.18 -4.63
N GLU A 29 12.81 -17.89 -3.50
CA GLU A 29 12.64 -17.28 -2.17
C GLU A 29 13.65 -16.14 -1.90
N GLU A 30 14.87 -16.26 -2.43
CA GLU A 30 15.90 -15.23 -2.32
C GLU A 30 15.52 -13.95 -3.08
N THR A 31 15.00 -14.10 -4.30
CA THR A 31 14.51 -12.97 -5.11
C THR A 31 13.29 -12.35 -4.44
N MET A 32 12.34 -13.18 -3.98
CA MET A 32 11.15 -12.71 -3.29
C MET A 32 11.50 -11.91 -2.04
N ASN A 33 12.44 -12.36 -1.22
CA ASN A 33 12.89 -11.64 -0.02
C ASN A 33 13.56 -10.29 -0.32
N GLN A 34 14.18 -10.13 -1.50
CA GLN A 34 14.80 -8.86 -1.90
C GLN A 34 13.80 -7.87 -2.50
N PHE A 35 12.83 -8.38 -3.28
CA PHE A 35 11.88 -7.55 -4.02
C PHE A 35 10.62 -7.23 -3.20
N LEU A 36 10.15 -8.16 -2.37
CA LEU A 36 8.96 -7.99 -1.54
C LEU A 36 8.97 -6.70 -0.70
N PRO A 37 10.02 -6.34 0.07
CA PRO A 37 9.99 -5.12 0.86
C PRO A 37 9.90 -3.85 -0.01
N GLN A 38 10.52 -3.85 -1.20
CA GLN A 38 10.44 -2.72 -2.13
C GLN A 38 9.05 -2.63 -2.76
N PHE A 39 8.47 -3.78 -3.07
CA PHE A 39 7.14 -3.91 -3.63
C PHE A 39 6.06 -3.47 -2.65
N VAL A 40 6.17 -3.90 -1.39
CA VAL A 40 5.30 -3.46 -0.29
C VAL A 40 5.40 -1.95 -0.13
N ALA A 41 6.62 -1.39 -0.07
CA ALA A 41 6.79 0.06 0.08
C ALA A 41 6.18 0.86 -1.09
N GLU A 42 6.31 0.37 -2.33
CA GLU A 42 5.72 1.02 -3.50
C GLU A 42 4.18 0.88 -3.52
N ALA A 43 3.65 -0.27 -3.13
CA ALA A 43 2.22 -0.50 -2.97
C ALA A 43 1.62 0.43 -1.90
N GLU A 44 2.24 0.51 -0.72
CA GLU A 44 1.85 1.41 0.36
C GLU A 44 1.88 2.88 -0.11
N ARG A 45 2.93 3.28 -0.82
CA ARG A 45 3.05 4.63 -1.39
C ARG A 45 1.94 4.94 -2.38
N ARG A 46 1.66 4.04 -3.32
CA ARG A 46 0.60 4.22 -4.34
C ARG A 46 -0.78 4.32 -3.68
N ILE A 47 -1.03 3.50 -2.67
CA ILE A 47 -2.29 3.52 -1.91
C ILE A 47 -2.42 4.82 -1.11
N GLY A 48 -1.35 5.28 -0.47
CA GLY A 48 -1.32 6.59 0.21
C GLY A 48 -1.63 7.74 -0.76
N LEU A 49 -1.09 7.70 -1.97
CA LEU A 49 -1.41 8.68 -3.02
C LEU A 49 -2.87 8.59 -3.47
N ALA A 50 -3.41 7.38 -3.64
CA ALA A 50 -4.80 7.19 -4.00
C ALA A 50 -5.76 7.71 -2.92
N TYR A 51 -5.44 7.50 -1.64
CA TYR A 51 -6.21 8.02 -0.52
C TYR A 51 -6.15 9.55 -0.44
N THR A 52 -4.95 10.14 -0.53
CA THR A 52 -4.78 11.60 -0.45
C THR A 52 -5.50 12.33 -1.59
N ALA A 53 -5.61 11.71 -2.77
CA ALA A 53 -6.38 12.26 -3.89
C ALA A 53 -7.90 12.32 -3.64
N LEU A 54 -8.41 11.58 -2.66
CA LEU A 54 -9.83 11.52 -2.31
C LEU A 54 -10.20 12.40 -1.10
N LEU A 55 -9.21 13.00 -0.45
CA LEU A 55 -9.45 13.84 0.73
C LEU A 55 -10.08 15.18 0.32
N ASP A 56 -11.10 15.56 1.07
CA ASP A 56 -11.60 16.93 1.10
C ASP A 56 -10.75 17.81 2.04
N GLU A 57 -11.11 19.08 2.17
CA GLU A 57 -10.36 20.03 3.01
C GLU A 57 -10.30 19.58 4.48
N ALA A 58 -11.36 18.96 4.99
CA ALA A 58 -11.39 18.39 6.35
C ALA A 58 -10.45 17.19 6.47
N GLY A 59 -10.47 16.28 5.49
CA GLY A 59 -9.58 15.14 5.41
C GLY A 59 -8.11 15.53 5.26
N ALA A 60 -7.80 16.57 4.49
CA ALA A 60 -6.43 17.08 4.34
C ALA A 60 -5.88 17.61 5.68
N ASN A 61 -6.70 18.35 6.44
CA ASN A 61 -6.31 18.82 7.76
C ASN A 61 -6.15 17.67 8.77
N ALA A 62 -7.06 16.69 8.75
CA ALA A 62 -6.94 15.50 9.60
C ALA A 62 -5.72 14.65 9.25
N PHE A 63 -5.38 14.55 7.96
CA PHE A 63 -4.17 13.88 7.50
C PHE A 63 -2.91 14.60 7.99
N ALA A 64 -2.83 15.93 7.86
CA ALA A 64 -1.70 16.71 8.39
C ALA A 64 -1.53 16.51 9.91
N ALA A 65 -2.63 16.53 10.66
CA ALA A 65 -2.63 16.32 12.11
C ALA A 65 -2.15 14.91 12.53
N LEU A 66 -2.29 13.90 11.66
CA LEU A 66 -1.70 12.59 11.91
C LEU A 66 -0.16 12.69 11.90
N PHE A 67 0.45 13.36 10.91
CA PHE A 67 1.91 13.50 10.82
C PHE A 67 2.54 14.40 11.87
N GLU A 68 1.74 15.20 12.58
CA GLU A 68 2.20 15.99 13.72
C GLU A 68 2.36 15.13 15.00
N LYS A 69 1.87 13.89 15.01
CA LYS A 69 2.04 12.94 16.13
C LYS A 69 3.35 12.18 16.02
N GLU A 70 4.09 12.09 17.13
CA GLU A 70 5.34 11.33 17.21
C GLU A 70 5.13 9.81 17.13
N ASP A 71 4.00 9.30 17.64
CA ASP A 71 3.58 7.90 17.56
C ASP A 71 2.13 7.84 17.07
N ILE A 72 1.94 7.41 15.81
CA ILE A 72 0.62 7.16 15.24
C ILE A 72 0.33 5.68 15.37
N GLU A 73 -0.78 5.34 16.01
CA GLU A 73 -1.24 3.96 16.10
C GLU A 73 -1.95 3.52 14.80
N GLN A 74 -1.87 2.24 14.45
CA GLN A 74 -2.53 1.69 13.26
C GLN A 74 -4.06 1.91 13.28
N SER A 75 -4.67 1.83 14.46
CA SER A 75 -6.10 2.08 14.66
C SER A 75 -6.50 3.53 14.36
N GLU A 76 -5.60 4.49 14.59
CA GLU A 76 -5.85 5.90 14.27
C GLU A 76 -5.82 6.16 12.76
N ILE A 77 -4.89 5.50 12.05
CA ILE A 77 -4.85 5.54 10.58
C ILE A 77 -6.15 4.95 10.02
N GLN A 78 -6.59 3.80 10.56
CA GLN A 78 -7.81 3.15 10.10
C GLN A 78 -9.06 4.01 10.34
N ALA A 79 -9.18 4.61 11.52
CA ALA A 79 -10.27 5.52 11.85
C ALA A 79 -10.29 6.76 10.94
N PHE A 80 -9.11 7.32 10.61
CA PHE A 80 -8.99 8.40 9.65
C PHE A 80 -9.49 7.98 8.25
N LEU A 81 -9.07 6.81 7.76
CA LEU A 81 -9.48 6.31 6.45
C LEU A 81 -10.99 6.05 6.40
N GLU A 82 -11.58 5.48 7.45
CA GLU A 82 -13.03 5.28 7.54
C GLU A 82 -13.82 6.59 7.53
N ALA A 83 -13.27 7.64 8.15
CA ALA A 83 -13.94 8.93 8.26
C ALA A 83 -13.80 9.80 7.01
N HIS A 84 -12.64 9.77 6.34
CA HIS A 84 -12.29 10.74 5.30
C HIS A 84 -12.04 10.14 3.91
N VAL A 85 -11.92 8.82 3.80
CA VAL A 85 -11.67 8.14 2.51
C VAL A 85 -12.84 7.20 2.19
N PRO A 86 -13.81 7.64 1.36
CA PRO A 86 -14.94 6.80 1.01
C PRO A 86 -14.48 5.54 0.29
N ASN A 87 -14.97 4.38 0.72
CA ASN A 87 -14.61 3.07 0.18
C ASN A 87 -13.09 2.80 0.18
N TYR A 88 -12.35 3.26 1.20
CA TYR A 88 -10.89 3.11 1.27
C TYR A 88 -10.39 1.69 0.97
N GLN A 89 -11.10 0.65 1.43
CA GLN A 89 -10.76 -0.75 1.13
C GLN A 89 -10.80 -1.05 -0.36
N ALA A 90 -11.85 -0.62 -1.06
CA ALA A 90 -11.97 -0.83 -2.51
C ALA A 90 -10.92 -0.03 -3.30
N VAL A 91 -10.57 1.16 -2.82
CA VAL A 91 -9.50 1.98 -3.40
C VAL A 91 -8.14 1.29 -3.25
N ALA A 92 -7.85 0.72 -2.08
CA ALA A 92 -6.64 -0.06 -1.85
C ALA A 92 -6.56 -1.27 -2.77
N THR A 93 -7.61 -2.08 -2.81
CA THR A 93 -7.68 -3.29 -3.65
C THR A 93 -7.50 -2.91 -5.12
N LYS A 94 -8.22 -1.91 -5.62
CA LYS A 94 -8.09 -1.45 -7.00
C LYS A 94 -6.66 -0.96 -7.33
N THR A 95 -6.05 -0.22 -6.41
CA THR A 95 -4.68 0.29 -6.58
C THR A 95 -3.67 -0.87 -6.64
N LEU A 96 -3.86 -1.89 -5.81
CA LEU A 96 -3.05 -3.11 -5.83
C LEU A 96 -3.25 -3.90 -7.12
N GLU A 97 -4.50 -4.10 -7.55
CA GLU A 97 -4.82 -4.81 -8.80
C GLU A 97 -4.23 -4.10 -10.03
N ASP A 98 -4.33 -2.77 -10.08
CA ASP A 98 -3.78 -1.99 -11.19
C ASP A 98 -2.24 -2.05 -11.17
N PHE A 99 -1.62 -1.96 -9.99
CA PHE A 99 -0.17 -2.17 -9.83
C PHE A 99 0.27 -3.59 -10.23
N ALA A 100 -0.52 -4.62 -9.90
CA ALA A 100 -0.26 -6.01 -10.29
C ALA A 100 -0.23 -6.18 -11.82
N LYS A 101 -1.19 -5.55 -12.51
CA LYS A 101 -1.27 -5.59 -13.97
C LYS A 101 -0.08 -4.89 -14.60
N GLU A 102 0.29 -3.70 -14.10
CA GLU A 102 1.49 -2.99 -14.54
C GLU A 102 2.74 -3.84 -14.35
N PHE A 103 2.85 -4.48 -13.18
CA PHE A 103 4.00 -5.31 -12.84
C PHE A 103 4.08 -6.55 -13.74
N LYS A 104 2.97 -7.25 -13.99
CA LYS A 104 2.91 -8.37 -14.93
C LYS A 104 3.37 -7.97 -16.33
N VAL A 105 2.91 -6.82 -16.82
CA VAL A 105 3.32 -6.30 -18.14
C VAL A 105 4.82 -6.01 -18.14
N ALA A 106 5.32 -5.31 -17.12
CA ALA A 106 6.74 -4.99 -17.01
C ALA A 106 7.64 -6.22 -16.95
N VAL A 107 7.22 -7.30 -16.28
CA VAL A 107 7.97 -8.56 -16.24
C VAL A 107 7.88 -9.33 -17.56
N ALA A 108 6.70 -9.37 -18.18
CA ALA A 108 6.50 -10.06 -19.46
C ALA A 108 7.26 -9.39 -20.63
N GLU A 109 7.57 -8.09 -20.54
CA GLU A 109 8.41 -7.37 -21.51
C GLU A 109 9.92 -7.57 -21.29
N ILE A 110 10.33 -8.20 -20.19
CA ILE A 110 11.72 -8.53 -19.87
C ILE A 110 12.09 -9.97 -20.31
N GLU A 111 11.08 -10.83 -20.59
CA GLU A 111 11.26 -12.18 -21.15
C GLU A 111 11.45 -12.23 -22.67
#